data_AF-A0A5K0YR95-F1
#
_entry.id   AF-A0A5K0YR95-F1
#
_cell.length_a   1.000
_cell.length_b   1.000
_cell.length_c   1.000
_cell.angle_alpha   90.00
_cell.angle_beta   90.00
_cell.angle_gamma   90.00
#
_symmetry.space_group_name_H-M   'P 1'
#
loop_
_entity.id
_entity.type
_entity.pdbx_description
1 polymer ?
#
loop_
_entity_poly.entity_id
_entity_poly.type
_entity_poly.pdbx_seq_one_letter_code
_entity_poly.pdbx_strand_id
1 'polypeptide(L)'
;FFVDDIPIRIYTRKSPNTFPLRPMWVYASIWDASAWATDNGKYKADYRYQPFVAKYTRFIMRGCPAYSSQYCQSVPAAPGGTFRLTLMQRLALHWAQRYYMVYDYCKDSSRNRSLYPECWMISNSASI
;
A
#
# COMPACT_ATOMS: atom_id res chain seq x y z
N PHE A 1 -0.29 1.66 4.32
CA PHE A 1 -0.18 2.66 3.24
C PHE A 1 -0.95 3.90 3.64
N PHE A 2 -0.37 5.08 3.46
CA PHE A 2 -0.94 6.35 3.92
C PHE A 2 -0.90 7.40 2.80
N VAL A 3 -1.86 8.33 2.84
CA VAL A 3 -1.89 9.59 2.08
C VAL A 3 -2.29 10.67 3.08
N ASP A 4 -1.48 11.70 3.29
CA ASP A 4 -1.74 12.77 4.27
C ASP A 4 -2.15 12.24 5.66
N ASP A 5 -1.40 11.28 6.18
CA ASP A 5 -1.66 10.55 7.45
C ASP A 5 -2.97 9.73 7.49
N ILE A 6 -3.75 9.69 6.41
CA ILE A 6 -4.94 8.85 6.26
C ILE A 6 -4.52 7.45 5.80
N PRO A 7 -4.81 6.38 6.58
CA PRO A 7 -4.55 5.01 6.14
C PRO A 7 -5.50 4.67 4.99
N ILE A 8 -4.95 4.23 3.85
CA ILE A 8 -5.74 3.81 2.66
C ILE A 8 -5.73 2.30 2.43
N ARG A 9 -4.76 1.59 3.00
CA ARG A 9 -4.65 0.13 2.95
C ARG A 9 -3.83 -0.40 4.11
N ILE A 10 -4.31 -1.49 4.70
CA ILE A 10 -3.55 -2.36 5.60
C ILE A 10 -3.35 -3.69 4.90
N TYR A 11 -2.11 -4.19 4.93
CA TYR A 11 -1.81 -5.55 4.50
C TYR A 11 -1.23 -6.30 5.71
N THR A 12 -2.05 -7.12 6.36
CA THR A 12 -1.66 -7.82 7.57
C THR A 12 -0.89 -9.09 7.23
N ARG A 13 0.19 -9.38 7.96
CA ARG A 13 0.90 -10.66 7.86
C ARG A 13 -0.03 -11.80 8.28
N LYS A 14 -0.46 -12.60 7.31
CA LYS A 14 -1.28 -13.80 7.53
C LYS A 14 -0.48 -15.10 7.33
N SER A 15 0.52 -15.07 6.46
CA SER A 15 1.43 -16.18 6.19
C SER A 15 2.82 -15.64 5.86
N PRO A 16 3.92 -16.36 6.16
CA PRO A 16 5.24 -15.99 5.68
C PRO A 16 5.34 -15.96 4.14
N ASN A 17 4.51 -16.75 3.45
CA ASN A 17 4.55 -16.86 1.99
C ASN A 17 3.87 -15.69 1.27
N THR A 18 3.02 -14.94 1.97
CA THR A 18 2.28 -13.81 1.40
C THR A 18 2.77 -12.47 1.94
N PHE A 19 3.77 -12.44 2.82
CA PHE A 19 4.21 -11.21 3.46
C PHE A 19 5.72 -10.97 3.23
N PRO A 20 6.15 -9.73 2.95
CA PRO A 20 7.57 -9.44 2.75
C PRO A 20 8.36 -9.59 4.05
N LEU A 21 9.34 -10.49 4.05
CA LEU A 21 10.20 -10.81 5.21
C LEU A 21 11.69 -10.55 4.97
N ARG A 22 12.06 -10.05 3.78
CA ARG A 22 13.45 -9.74 3.43
C ARG A 22 13.70 -8.23 3.50
N PRO A 23 14.95 -7.80 3.74
CA PRO A 23 15.31 -6.39 3.62
C PRO A 23 14.92 -5.79 2.28
N MET A 24 14.56 -4.51 2.28
CA MET A 24 14.09 -3.79 1.08
C MET A 24 14.83 -2.46 0.93
N TRP A 25 14.94 -2.01 -0.32
CA TRP A 25 15.39 -0.68 -0.67
C TRP A 25 14.19 0.20 -1.02
N VAL A 26 14.34 1.51 -0.85
CA VAL A 26 13.34 2.49 -1.28
C VAL A 26 13.71 2.97 -2.67
N TYR A 27 12.74 2.97 -3.59
CA TYR A 27 12.91 3.44 -4.97
C TYR A 27 11.86 4.49 -5.31
N ALA A 28 12.22 5.43 -6.19
CA ALA A 28 11.30 6.37 -6.82
C ALA A 28 11.70 6.52 -8.29
N SER A 29 10.73 6.49 -9.19
CA SER A 29 10.96 6.54 -10.64
C SER A 29 9.77 7.16 -11.36
N ILE A 30 10.05 7.94 -12.40
CA ILE A 30 9.09 8.30 -13.45
C ILE A 30 9.48 7.53 -14.71
N TRP A 31 8.53 6.80 -15.31
CA TRP A 31 8.79 5.93 -16.46
C TRP A 31 7.53 5.74 -17.31
N ASP A 32 7.70 5.32 -18.56
CA ASP A 32 6.59 5.06 -19.48
C ASP A 32 6.04 3.64 -19.31
N ALA A 33 4.80 3.57 -18.82
CA ALA A 33 4.04 2.34 -18.60
C ALA A 33 2.80 2.24 -19.51
N SER A 34 2.88 2.79 -20.74
CA SER A 34 1.78 2.86 -21.72
C SER A 34 1.09 1.53 -22.00
N ALA A 35 1.75 0.40 -21.77
CA ALA A 35 1.15 -0.92 -21.94
C ALA A 35 -0.02 -1.21 -20.98
N TRP A 36 -0.14 -0.51 -19.84
CA TRP A 36 -1.16 -0.81 -18.84
C TRP A 36 -1.65 0.36 -17.98
N ALA A 37 -0.89 1.47 -17.88
CA ALA A 37 -1.10 2.49 -16.85
C ALA A 37 -2.44 3.25 -16.93
N THR A 38 -2.94 3.56 -18.13
CA THR A 38 -4.16 4.37 -18.30
C THR A 38 -5.21 3.61 -19.08
N ASP A 39 -6.34 3.32 -18.41
CA ASP A 39 -7.47 2.55 -18.96
C ASP A 39 -7.01 1.22 -19.60
N ASN A 40 -6.27 0.42 -18.84
CA ASN A 40 -5.66 -0.85 -19.28
C ASN A 40 -4.77 -0.71 -20.54
N GLY A 41 -4.11 0.44 -20.72
CA GLY A 41 -3.24 0.71 -21.86
C GLY A 41 -3.93 1.27 -23.09
N LYS A 42 -5.23 1.60 -23.00
CA LYS A 42 -5.99 2.24 -24.08
C LYS A 42 -5.44 3.62 -24.44
N TYR A 43 -5.03 4.40 -23.44
CA TYR A 43 -4.40 5.71 -23.65
C TYR A 43 -2.91 5.61 -23.35
N LYS A 44 -2.09 5.95 -24.35
CA LYS A 44 -0.62 5.89 -24.27
C LYS A 44 -0.03 7.26 -23.96
N ALA A 45 1.20 7.28 -23.46
CA ALA A 45 1.95 8.51 -23.23
C ALA A 45 2.10 9.29 -24.54
N ASP A 46 1.63 10.54 -24.55
CA ASP A 46 1.79 11.43 -25.68
C ASP A 46 2.97 12.38 -25.42
N TYR A 47 4.10 12.06 -26.02
CA TYR A 47 5.37 12.78 -25.85
C TYR A 47 5.37 14.20 -26.41
N ARG A 48 4.31 14.63 -27.12
CA ARG A 48 4.14 16.05 -27.46
C ARG A 48 3.93 16.92 -26.22
N TYR A 49 3.48 16.36 -25.10
CA TYR A 49 3.31 17.05 -23.82
C TYR A 49 4.53 16.97 -22.90
N GLN A 50 5.68 16.53 -23.41
CA GLN A 50 6.91 16.47 -22.61
C GLN A 50 7.42 17.88 -22.23
N PRO A 51 8.15 18.02 -21.10
CA PRO A 51 8.60 16.96 -20.20
C PRO A 51 7.54 16.54 -19.17
N PHE A 52 7.51 15.25 -18.85
CA PHE A 52 6.78 14.73 -17.69
C PHE A 52 7.68 14.86 -16.46
N VAL A 53 7.26 15.64 -15.45
CA VAL A 53 8.10 15.97 -14.29
C VAL A 53 7.41 15.56 -13.00
N ALA A 54 8.08 14.70 -12.22
CA ALA A 54 7.69 14.39 -10.84
C ALA A 54 8.64 15.11 -9.87
N LYS A 55 8.09 15.82 -8.89
CA LYS A 55 8.87 16.50 -7.84
C LYS A 55 8.67 15.77 -6.51
N TYR A 56 9.77 15.38 -5.89
CA TYR A 56 9.78 14.73 -4.58
C TYR A 56 10.47 15.65 -3.58
N THR A 57 9.83 15.90 -2.44
CA THR A 57 10.40 16.70 -1.34
C THR A 57 10.11 16.01 -0.01
N ARG A 58 10.76 16.48 1.06
CA ARG A 58 10.54 15.98 2.43
C ARG A 58 10.70 14.46 2.54
N PHE A 59 11.87 13.95 2.17
CA PHE A 59 12.20 12.53 2.35
C PHE A 59 12.19 12.18 3.84
N ILE A 60 11.26 11.32 4.26
CA ILE A 60 11.15 10.81 5.62
C ILE A 60 11.51 9.32 5.58
N MET A 61 12.71 8.97 6.06
CA MET A 61 13.14 7.60 6.22
C MET A 61 13.23 7.29 7.71
N ARG A 62 12.24 6.56 8.22
CA ARG A 62 12.20 6.09 9.60
C ARG A 62 11.97 4.59 9.58
N GLY A 63 12.86 3.84 10.20
CA GLY A 63 12.83 2.39 10.19
C GLY A 63 14.18 1.81 10.57
N CYS A 64 14.29 0.49 10.50
CA CYS A 64 15.51 -0.22 10.85
C CYS A 64 16.29 -0.62 9.60
N PRO A 65 17.57 -0.19 9.48
CA PRO A 65 18.48 -0.72 8.47
C PRO A 65 18.58 -2.25 8.56
N ALA A 66 18.85 -2.89 7.42
CA ALA A 66 18.94 -4.36 7.32
C ALA A 66 19.91 -4.99 8.33
N TYR A 67 21.01 -4.29 8.60
CA TYR A 67 22.08 -4.73 9.51
C TYR A 67 22.12 -3.89 10.80
N SER A 68 20.94 -3.54 11.32
CA SER A 68 20.83 -2.80 12.58
C SER A 68 20.93 -3.70 13.81
N SER A 69 21.23 -3.10 14.96
CA SER A 69 21.19 -3.83 16.23
C SER A 69 19.76 -4.28 16.55
N GLN A 70 19.64 -5.33 17.38
CA GLN A 70 18.34 -5.81 17.87
C GLN A 70 17.51 -4.75 18.63
N TYR A 71 18.15 -3.66 19.06
CA TYR A 71 17.49 -2.55 19.76
C TYR A 71 16.78 -1.58 18.82
N CYS A 72 17.01 -1.69 17.50
CA CYS A 72 16.28 -0.89 16.55
C CYS A 72 14.80 -1.32 16.53
N GLN A 73 13.91 -0.37 16.77
CA GLN A 73 12.47 -0.60 16.72
C GLN A 73 11.87 0.02 15.47
N SER A 74 10.95 -0.72 14.85
CA SER A 74 10.12 -0.20 13.76
C SER A 74 9.29 0.99 14.23
N VAL A 75 8.96 1.88 13.30
CA VAL A 75 8.13 3.05 13.57
C VAL A 75 6.71 2.60 13.90
N PRO A 76 6.09 3.11 14.98
CA PRO A 76 4.69 2.86 15.28
C PRO A 76 3.77 3.23 14.12
N ALA A 77 2.69 2.48 13.93
CA ALA A 77 1.71 2.72 12.88
C ALA A 77 0.67 3.80 13.27
N ALA A 78 0.59 4.14 14.55
CA ALA A 78 -0.39 5.06 15.10
C ALA A 78 0.22 6.03 16.13
N PRO A 79 -0.39 7.22 16.31
CA PRO A 79 -0.10 8.09 17.44
C PRO A 79 -0.24 7.32 18.77
N GLY A 80 0.70 7.52 19.70
CA GLY A 80 0.73 6.81 20.98
C GLY A 80 1.54 5.50 20.99
N GLY A 81 2.29 5.20 19.93
CA GLY A 81 3.29 4.14 19.96
C GLY A 81 2.77 2.73 19.64
N THR A 82 1.53 2.61 19.15
CA THR A 82 0.96 1.29 18.83
C THR A 82 1.20 0.90 17.36
N PHE A 83 1.35 -0.41 17.13
CA PHE A 83 1.46 -0.99 15.78
C PHE A 83 0.09 -1.30 15.15
N ARG A 84 -1.01 -0.95 15.83
CA ARG A 84 -2.39 -1.14 15.36
C ARG A 84 -3.02 0.21 15.10
N LEU A 85 -3.86 0.30 14.08
CA LEU A 85 -4.60 1.53 13.84
C LEU A 85 -5.57 1.84 14.99
N THR A 86 -5.66 3.11 15.36
CA THR A 86 -6.69 3.61 16.27
C THR A 86 -8.08 3.42 15.68
N LEU A 87 -9.13 3.61 16.49
CA LEU A 87 -10.51 3.58 15.99
C LEU A 87 -10.73 4.63 14.89
N MET A 88 -10.25 5.86 15.11
CA MET A 88 -10.38 6.95 14.13
C MET A 88 -9.63 6.65 12.83
N GLN A 89 -8.43 6.07 12.92
CA GLN A 89 -7.69 5.63 11.74
C GLN A 89 -8.43 4.52 10.98
N ARG A 90 -9.10 3.59 11.68
CA ARG A 90 -9.92 2.54 11.02
C ARG A 90 -11.15 3.13 10.34
N LEU A 91 -11.82 4.10 10.95
CA LEU A 91 -12.95 4.79 10.32
C LEU A 91 -12.51 5.57 9.08
N ALA A 92 -11.37 6.26 9.14
CA ALA A 92 -10.79 6.96 8.00
C ALA A 92 -10.40 5.99 6.86
N LEU A 93 -9.83 4.83 7.20
CA LEU A 93 -9.57 3.76 6.23
C LEU A 93 -10.86 3.28 5.56
N HIS A 94 -11.89 3.00 6.34
CA HIS A 94 -13.17 2.56 5.80
C HIS A 94 -13.80 3.62 4.90
N TRP A 95 -13.73 4.90 5.29
CA TRP A 95 -14.19 6.02 4.46
C TRP A 95 -13.41 6.08 3.14
N ALA A 96 -12.07 6.04 3.18
CA ALA A 96 -11.24 6.07 1.99
C ALA A 96 -11.57 4.90 1.04
N GLN A 97 -11.71 3.70 1.60
CA GLN A 97 -12.06 2.51 0.82
C GLN A 97 -13.50 2.56 0.26
N ARG A 98 -14.46 3.09 1.03
CA ARG A 98 -15.87 3.16 0.60
C ARG A 98 -16.07 4.15 -0.54
N TYR A 99 -15.40 5.30 -0.50
CA TYR A 99 -15.68 6.41 -1.41
C TYR A 99 -14.67 6.55 -2.55
N TYR A 100 -13.45 6.03 -2.42
CA TYR A 100 -12.38 6.26 -3.40
C TYR A 100 -11.72 5.00 -3.96
N MET A 101 -12.03 3.80 -3.44
CA MET A 101 -11.47 2.57 -3.97
C MET A 101 -12.22 2.13 -5.24
N VAL A 102 -11.52 2.18 -6.37
CA VAL A 102 -12.06 1.76 -7.68
C VAL A 102 -11.72 0.31 -8.04
N TYR A 103 -10.73 -0.30 -7.39
CA TYR A 103 -10.31 -1.67 -7.63
C TYR A 103 -9.82 -2.35 -6.35
N ASP A 104 -10.23 -3.60 -6.15
CA ASP A 104 -9.79 -4.48 -5.07
C ASP A 104 -9.66 -5.92 -5.60
N TYR A 105 -8.42 -6.40 -5.66
CA TYR A 105 -8.10 -7.74 -6.16
C TYR A 105 -8.74 -8.87 -5.35
N CYS A 106 -9.07 -8.65 -4.08
CA CYS A 106 -9.79 -9.65 -3.27
C CYS A 106 -11.27 -9.78 -3.68
N LYS A 107 -11.85 -8.73 -4.27
CA LYS A 107 -13.25 -8.69 -4.72
C LYS A 107 -13.40 -9.02 -6.20
N ASP A 108 -12.32 -8.97 -6.96
CA ASP A 108 -12.28 -9.30 -8.38
C ASP A 108 -12.52 -10.80 -8.60
N SER A 109 -13.66 -11.16 -9.21
CA SER A 109 -14.05 -12.54 -9.50
C SER A 109 -13.29 -13.15 -10.68
N SER A 110 -12.65 -12.34 -11.52
CA SER A 110 -11.83 -12.84 -12.64
C SER A 110 -10.48 -13.40 -12.19
N ARG A 111 -10.05 -13.06 -10.97
CA ARG A 111 -8.78 -13.52 -10.39
C ARG A 111 -8.95 -14.88 -9.74
N ASN A 112 -7.95 -15.75 -9.91
CA ASN A 112 -7.89 -17.01 -9.19
C ASN A 112 -7.58 -16.76 -7.70
N ARG A 113 -8.60 -16.83 -6.86
CA ARG A 113 -8.51 -16.58 -5.41
C ARG A 113 -7.62 -17.57 -4.67
N SER A 114 -7.32 -18.75 -5.22
CA SER A 114 -6.42 -19.72 -4.59
C SER A 114 -4.97 -19.21 -4.54
N LEU A 115 -4.60 -18.26 -5.41
CA LEU A 115 -3.29 -17.61 -5.41
C LEU A 115 -3.16 -16.50 -4.35
N TYR A 116 -4.28 -16.06 -3.76
CA TYR A 116 -4.35 -14.95 -2.82
C TYR A 116 -5.01 -15.39 -1.50
N PRO A 117 -4.39 -16.32 -0.76
CA PRO A 117 -4.98 -16.89 0.45
C PRO A 117 -5.21 -15.86 1.56
N GLU A 118 -4.53 -14.71 1.51
CA GLU A 118 -4.72 -13.62 2.45
C GLU A 118 -6.09 -12.96 2.34
N CYS A 119 -6.79 -13.06 1.20
CA CYS A 119 -8.11 -12.44 1.01
C CYS A 119 -9.19 -13.14 1.84
N TRP A 120 -9.11 -14.46 2.00
CA TRP A 120 -10.12 -15.27 2.67
C TRP A 120 -10.21 -15.01 4.17
N MET A 121 -9.10 -14.66 4.83
CA MET A 121 -9.14 -14.36 6.26
C MET A 121 -9.58 -12.91 6.56
N ILE A 122 -10.10 -12.15 5.59
CA ILE A 122 -10.62 -10.77 5.79
C ILE A 122 -12.10 -10.79 6.23
N SER A 123 -12.81 -11.92 6.05
CA SER A 123 -14.25 -12.02 6.36
C SER A 123 -14.63 -11.88 7.85
N ASN A 124 -13.67 -11.85 8.78
CA ASN A 124 -13.94 -11.79 10.23
C ASN A 124 -13.57 -10.44 10.88
N SER A 125 -13.29 -9.38 10.11
CA SER A 125 -12.93 -8.07 10.67
C SER A 125 -13.70 -6.87 10.10
N ALA A 126 -14.76 -7.13 9.32
CA ALA A 126 -15.65 -6.11 8.78
C ALA A 126 -17.11 -6.30 9.26
N SER A 127 -17.29 -6.86 10.45
CA SER A 127 -18.57 -6.87 11.15
C SER A 127 -18.32 -6.42 12.59
N ILE A 128 -18.62 -5.15 12.82
CA ILE A 128 -18.88 -4.37 14.06
C ILE A 128 -18.37 -2.95 13.81
#